data_AF-A0A7C5JQX9-F1
#
_entry.id   AF-A0A7C5JQX9-F1
#
_cell.length_a   1.000
_cell.length_b   1.000
_cell.length_c   1.000
_cell.angle_alpha   90.00
_cell.angle_beta   90.00
_cell.angle_gamma   90.00
#
_symmetry.space_group_name_H-M   'P 1'
#
loop_
_entity.id
_entity.type
_entity.pdbx_description
1 polymer ?
#
loop_
_entity_poly.entity_id
_entity_poly.type
_entity_poly.pdbx_seq_one_letter_code
_entity_poly.pdbx_strand_id
1 'polypeptide(L)'
;PFGRDQASARQLNEAIYSGFDEEQVYRIDHYLGKETVQNMLVFRFANSIFEPLLNRHYVDNIQITTSETVGMAGRRGTYYDTAGVLRDMVQNHMLQMLSLLTMEPPVTLDGESIRDEKAKLLRSIRTVTPGDVAERVVLGQYGPDEKSVGYISETGVAAESKTETYAALKVYVDNWRWDGVPIYLRSGKKLPAKISEIIIEFKPEPVQLFYNSGCSMGGVNHLHIRIAPSEGIGLSFDAKVPGSAMLLRPVLMDFGYSSTFGSATAEAYEHLILDALTGDPTLFIRSDEVLASWRFIDSLRSSIEIAGIKPKQYAPGSWGPESRGIFGDPYKMWHELGD
;
A
#
# COMPACT_ATOMS: atom_id res chain seq x y z
N PRO A 1 -13.50 9.05 9.70
CA PRO A 1 -12.84 9.46 8.43
C PRO A 1 -12.58 10.97 8.45
N PHE A 2 -11.50 11.44 7.81
CA PHE A 2 -11.22 12.87 7.68
C PHE A 2 -11.76 13.40 6.34
N GLY A 3 -13.03 13.77 6.33
CA GLY A 3 -13.78 14.07 5.10
C GLY A 3 -14.20 12.80 4.34
N ARG A 4 -14.92 13.00 3.23
CA ARG A 4 -15.36 11.95 2.27
C ARG A 4 -14.95 12.22 0.82
N ASP A 5 -14.37 13.40 0.62
CA ASP A 5 -13.84 13.99 -0.60
C ASP A 5 -12.94 15.18 -0.18
N GLN A 6 -12.22 15.77 -1.13
CA GLN A 6 -11.32 16.90 -0.85
C GLN A 6 -12.07 18.11 -0.30
N ALA A 7 -13.29 18.39 -0.77
CA ALA A 7 -14.06 19.56 -0.37
C ALA A 7 -14.49 19.49 1.11
N SER A 8 -15.04 18.37 1.53
CA SER A 8 -15.42 18.12 2.93
C SER A 8 -14.21 18.02 3.85
N ALA A 9 -13.06 17.53 3.37
CA ALA A 9 -11.81 17.56 4.13
C ALA A 9 -11.29 18.99 4.35
N ARG A 10 -11.43 19.89 3.35
CA ARG A 10 -11.11 21.33 3.52
C ARG A 10 -12.02 21.98 4.55
N GLN A 11 -13.33 21.78 4.45
CA GLN A 11 -14.31 22.31 5.41
C GLN A 11 -14.02 21.83 6.84
N LEU A 12 -13.65 20.55 7.00
CA LEU A 12 -13.27 20.01 8.30
C LEU A 12 -11.98 20.65 8.83
N ASN A 13 -10.96 20.85 7.98
CA ASN A 13 -9.75 21.56 8.37
C ASN A 13 -10.05 23.01 8.79
N GLU A 14 -10.88 23.75 8.03
CA GLU A 14 -11.29 25.12 8.37
C GLU A 14 -11.99 25.18 9.73
N ALA A 15 -12.86 24.21 10.03
CA ALA A 15 -13.51 24.12 11.33
C ALA A 15 -12.51 23.85 12.47
N ILE A 16 -11.52 22.97 12.26
CA ILE A 16 -10.47 22.69 13.25
C ILE A 16 -9.59 23.92 13.47
N TYR A 17 -9.18 24.60 12.41
CA TYR A 17 -8.35 25.81 12.47
C TYR A 17 -9.03 27.04 13.05
N SER A 18 -10.34 26.98 13.28
CA SER A 18 -11.02 28.02 14.07
C SER A 18 -10.65 27.99 15.56
N GLY A 19 -10.09 26.88 16.06
CA GLY A 19 -9.76 26.70 17.47
C GLY A 19 -8.39 26.09 17.77
N PHE A 20 -7.68 25.53 16.78
CA PHE A 20 -6.39 24.86 16.95
C PHE A 20 -5.42 25.24 15.84
N ASP A 21 -4.15 25.42 16.17
CA ASP A 21 -3.06 25.49 15.20
C ASP A 21 -2.70 24.07 14.72
N GLU A 22 -2.08 23.93 13.53
CA GLU A 22 -1.77 22.61 12.95
C GLU A 22 -0.86 21.76 13.86
N GLU A 23 0.05 22.38 14.61
CA GLU A 23 0.93 21.72 15.58
C GLU A 23 0.15 21.06 16.73
N GLN A 24 -1.10 21.45 16.95
CA GLN A 24 -1.98 20.91 18.00
C GLN A 24 -2.92 19.80 17.48
N VAL A 25 -2.86 19.46 16.19
CA VAL A 25 -3.82 18.57 15.53
C VAL A 25 -3.17 17.23 15.18
N TYR A 26 -3.56 16.19 15.91
CA TYR A 26 -3.03 14.83 15.76
C TYR A 26 -4.02 13.94 14.98
N ARG A 27 -3.91 13.92 13.64
CA ARG A 27 -4.77 13.09 12.77
C ARG A 27 -4.26 11.65 12.72
N ILE A 28 -5.01 10.75 13.35
CA ILE A 28 -4.64 9.34 13.50
C ILE A 28 -4.78 8.56 12.19
N ASP A 29 -3.70 7.87 11.83
CA ASP A 29 -3.72 6.69 10.98
C ASP A 29 -2.99 5.55 11.70
N HIS A 30 -3.74 4.55 12.16
CA HIS A 30 -3.19 3.45 12.95
C HIS A 30 -2.17 2.58 12.20
N TYR A 31 -2.07 2.64 10.88
CA TYR A 31 -1.00 1.94 10.16
C TYR A 31 0.36 2.59 10.42
N LEU A 32 0.42 3.92 10.61
CA LEU A 32 1.66 4.64 10.92
C LEU A 32 2.22 4.27 12.29
N GLY A 33 1.37 3.89 13.23
CA GLY A 33 1.77 3.43 14.56
C GLY A 33 2.38 2.02 14.58
N LYS A 34 2.29 1.25 13.48
CA LYS A 34 2.85 -0.12 13.43
C LYS A 34 4.37 -0.10 13.37
N GLU A 35 5.00 -0.96 14.15
CA GLU A 35 6.46 -1.06 14.30
C GLU A 35 7.20 -1.14 12.95
N THR A 36 6.76 -2.02 12.06
CA THR A 36 7.39 -2.21 10.74
C THR A 36 7.21 -1.03 9.80
N VAL A 37 6.16 -0.23 9.96
CA VAL A 37 5.97 1.00 9.17
C VAL A 37 6.95 2.07 9.63
N GLN A 38 7.19 2.20 10.94
CA GLN A 38 8.22 3.08 11.48
C GLN A 38 9.63 2.63 11.05
N ASN A 39 9.87 1.32 11.05
CA ASN A 39 11.16 0.74 10.64
C ASN A 39 11.51 1.02 9.17
N MET A 40 10.55 1.40 8.32
CA MET A 40 10.84 1.79 6.93
C MET A 40 11.79 3.00 6.89
N LEU A 41 11.67 3.94 7.84
CA LEU A 41 12.57 5.10 7.91
C LEU A 41 13.99 4.69 8.29
N VAL A 42 14.12 3.84 9.32
CA VAL A 42 15.41 3.31 9.78
C VAL A 42 16.04 2.47 8.67
N PHE A 43 15.27 1.58 8.06
CA PHE A 43 15.71 0.75 6.95
C PHE A 43 16.27 1.60 5.81
N ARG A 44 15.55 2.64 5.39
CA ARG A 44 15.96 3.49 4.26
C ARG A 44 17.15 4.38 4.58
N PHE A 45 17.15 5.05 5.74
CA PHE A 45 18.08 6.15 5.98
C PHE A 45 19.22 5.82 6.95
N ALA A 46 19.17 4.69 7.67
CA ALA A 46 20.29 4.21 8.48
C ALA A 46 21.20 3.21 7.73
N ASN A 47 20.78 2.71 6.56
CA ASN A 47 21.49 1.67 5.82
C ASN A 47 21.95 2.17 4.44
N SER A 48 23.25 2.47 4.33
CA SER A 48 23.87 2.94 3.09
C SER A 48 23.80 1.95 1.91
N ILE A 49 23.52 0.68 2.19
CA ILE A 49 23.37 -0.36 1.16
C ILE A 49 22.00 -0.31 0.47
N PHE A 50 20.94 0.14 1.16
CA PHE A 50 19.57 0.04 0.65
C PHE A 50 19.08 1.30 -0.02
N GLU A 51 19.31 2.49 0.57
CA GLU A 51 18.84 3.76 -0.03
C GLU A 51 19.23 3.85 -1.52
N PRO A 52 20.50 3.64 -1.92
CA PRO A 52 20.91 3.84 -3.30
C PRO A 52 20.21 2.92 -4.31
N LEU A 53 19.58 1.84 -3.86
CA LEU A 53 18.82 0.91 -4.68
C LEU A 53 17.35 1.34 -4.83
N LEU A 54 16.84 2.24 -4.00
CA LEU A 54 15.44 2.67 -4.00
C LEU A 54 15.21 3.86 -4.95
N ASN A 55 15.32 3.59 -6.25
CA ASN A 55 15.01 4.52 -7.32
C ASN A 55 14.77 3.80 -8.65
N ARG A 56 14.29 4.54 -9.66
CA ARG A 56 13.99 4.07 -11.02
C ARG A 56 15.13 3.39 -11.77
N HIS A 57 16.40 3.53 -11.36
CA HIS A 57 17.50 2.83 -12.04
C HIS A 57 17.55 1.35 -11.67
N TYR A 58 17.11 1.00 -10.45
CA TYR A 58 17.20 -0.36 -9.92
C TYR A 58 15.85 -0.99 -9.65
N VAL A 59 14.83 -0.21 -9.30
CA VAL A 59 13.47 -0.72 -9.05
C VAL A 59 12.72 -0.86 -10.38
N ASP A 60 12.15 -2.04 -10.61
CA ASP A 60 11.25 -2.31 -11.72
C ASP A 60 9.81 -1.92 -11.36
N ASN A 61 9.30 -2.40 -10.23
CA ASN A 61 7.98 -2.06 -9.71
C ASN A 61 7.89 -2.19 -8.19
N ILE A 62 6.85 -1.58 -7.61
CA ILE A 62 6.50 -1.70 -6.20
C ILE A 62 5.09 -2.25 -6.10
N GLN A 63 4.85 -3.19 -5.19
CA GLN A 63 3.54 -3.76 -4.93
C GLN A 63 3.19 -3.59 -3.45
N ILE A 64 2.10 -2.90 -3.15
CA ILE A 64 1.59 -2.73 -1.78
C ILE A 64 0.28 -3.50 -1.69
N THR A 65 0.26 -4.49 -0.79
CA THR A 65 -0.89 -5.35 -0.56
C THR A 65 -1.42 -5.15 0.84
N THR A 66 -2.72 -4.93 0.98
CA THR A 66 -3.44 -5.05 2.26
C THR A 66 -4.68 -5.91 2.07
N SER A 67 -4.71 -7.11 2.63
CA SER A 67 -5.84 -8.02 2.51
C SER A 67 -6.50 -8.29 3.84
N GLU A 68 -7.81 -8.50 3.82
CA GLU A 68 -8.60 -8.87 4.98
C GLU A 68 -9.51 -10.06 4.68
N THR A 69 -9.61 -10.99 5.62
CA THR A 69 -10.51 -12.14 5.53
C THR A 69 -11.95 -11.81 5.93
N VAL A 70 -12.15 -10.71 6.66
CA VAL A 70 -13.45 -10.30 7.16
C VAL A 70 -14.29 -9.61 6.08
N GLY A 71 -15.60 -9.84 6.13
CA GLY A 71 -16.59 -9.09 5.34
C GLY A 71 -17.18 -7.94 6.15
N MET A 72 -18.49 -7.68 5.98
CA MET A 72 -19.19 -6.61 6.70
C MET A 72 -19.83 -7.10 8.00
N ALA A 73 -19.00 -7.38 9.02
CA ALA A 73 -19.51 -7.81 10.31
C ALA A 73 -20.38 -6.73 11.00
N GLY A 74 -21.53 -7.14 11.54
CA GLY A 74 -22.43 -6.27 12.31
C GLY A 74 -23.09 -5.17 11.47
N ARG A 75 -23.07 -3.92 11.96
CA ARG A 75 -23.65 -2.75 11.27
C ARG A 75 -22.65 -1.99 10.39
N ARG A 76 -21.48 -2.57 10.10
CA ARG A 76 -20.45 -1.90 9.28
C ARG A 76 -20.89 -1.66 7.84
N GLY A 77 -21.85 -2.43 7.32
CA GLY A 77 -22.40 -2.26 5.97
C GLY A 77 -22.85 -0.83 5.68
N THR A 78 -23.61 -0.21 6.59
CA THR A 78 -24.13 1.17 6.40
C THR A 78 -23.03 2.22 6.20
N TYR A 79 -21.93 2.11 6.96
CA TYR A 79 -20.80 3.01 6.78
C TYR A 79 -20.01 2.66 5.52
N TYR A 80 -19.66 1.37 5.37
CA TYR A 80 -18.78 0.92 4.30
C TYR A 80 -19.39 1.16 2.91
N ASP A 81 -20.72 1.06 2.77
CA ASP A 81 -21.43 1.32 1.52
C ASP A 81 -21.34 2.77 1.04
N THR A 82 -20.94 3.69 1.92
CA THR A 82 -20.63 5.08 1.54
C THR A 82 -19.15 5.31 1.26
N ALA A 83 -18.29 4.46 1.83
CA ALA A 83 -16.84 4.61 1.80
C ALA A 83 -16.21 3.85 0.63
N GLY A 84 -16.44 2.54 0.55
CA GLY A 84 -15.74 1.61 -0.33
C GLY A 84 -14.27 1.41 0.04
N VAL A 85 -13.61 0.41 -0.55
CA VAL A 85 -12.20 0.13 -0.24
C VAL A 85 -11.27 1.29 -0.64
N LEU A 86 -11.65 2.10 -1.63
CA LEU A 86 -10.86 3.25 -2.07
C LEU A 86 -10.72 4.31 -0.97
N ARG A 87 -11.75 4.53 -0.15
CA ARG A 87 -11.69 5.48 0.98
C ARG A 87 -11.30 4.82 2.29
N ASP A 88 -11.68 3.56 2.51
CA ASP A 88 -11.41 2.85 3.77
C ASP A 88 -9.92 2.49 3.91
N MET A 89 -9.26 2.13 2.80
CA MET A 89 -7.90 1.59 2.80
C MET A 89 -6.92 2.36 1.91
N VAL A 90 -7.33 2.73 0.69
CA VAL A 90 -6.40 3.34 -0.27
C VAL A 90 -6.07 4.78 0.14
N GLN A 91 -7.09 5.62 0.39
CA GLN A 91 -6.95 7.06 0.65
C GLN A 91 -6.01 7.39 1.82
N ASN A 92 -5.99 6.54 2.84
CA ASN A 92 -5.25 6.71 4.08
C ASN A 92 -4.05 5.75 4.10
N HIS A 93 -4.26 4.52 4.57
CA HIS A 93 -3.25 3.55 4.96
C HIS A 93 -2.27 3.26 3.83
N MET A 94 -2.76 2.95 2.63
CA MET A 94 -1.88 2.59 1.51
C MET A 94 -1.09 3.77 0.97
N LEU A 95 -1.71 4.95 0.85
CA LEU A 95 -1.01 6.16 0.42
C LEU A 95 0.02 6.63 1.45
N GLN A 96 -0.25 6.41 2.74
CA GLN A 96 0.71 6.70 3.81
C GLN A 96 1.92 5.77 3.77
N MET A 97 1.71 4.44 3.66
CA MET A 97 2.80 3.48 3.47
C MET A 97 3.61 3.78 2.20
N LEU A 98 2.93 4.11 1.09
CA LEU A 98 3.57 4.54 -0.14
C LEU A 98 4.45 5.76 0.11
N SER A 99 3.93 6.78 0.79
CA SER A 99 4.68 8.02 1.05
C SER A 99 5.96 7.77 1.85
N LEU A 100 5.89 6.97 2.93
CA LEU A 100 7.07 6.65 3.73
C LEU A 100 8.12 5.85 2.93
N LEU A 101 7.66 4.92 2.08
CA LEU A 101 8.55 4.14 1.23
C LEU A 101 9.26 4.98 0.17
N THR A 102 8.58 5.97 -0.40
CA THR A 102 8.98 6.61 -1.66
C THR A 102 9.34 8.08 -1.54
N MET A 103 9.15 8.71 -0.38
CA MET A 103 9.60 10.09 -0.13
C MET A 103 11.12 10.25 -0.24
N GLU A 104 11.63 11.45 -0.46
CA GLU A 104 13.08 11.70 -0.43
C GLU A 104 13.64 11.61 1.00
N PRO A 105 14.97 11.48 1.17
CA PRO A 105 15.61 11.68 2.46
C PRO A 105 15.23 13.06 3.04
N PRO A 106 14.69 13.12 4.26
CA PRO A 106 14.35 14.39 4.89
C PRO A 106 15.65 15.10 5.35
N VAL A 107 15.56 16.42 5.55
CA VAL A 107 16.71 17.22 6.02
C VAL A 107 17.13 16.80 7.43
N THR A 108 16.18 16.51 8.29
CA THR A 108 16.39 15.89 9.60
C THR A 108 15.28 14.85 9.89
N LEU A 109 15.39 14.14 11.01
CA LEU A 109 14.37 13.18 11.46
C LEU A 109 13.26 13.83 12.31
N ASP A 110 13.19 15.15 12.38
CA ASP A 110 12.07 15.84 13.02
C ASP A 110 10.76 15.64 12.23
N GLY A 111 9.63 15.70 12.95
CA GLY A 111 8.33 15.41 12.39
C GLY A 111 7.90 16.35 11.26
N GLU A 112 8.32 17.62 11.22
CA GLU A 112 8.01 18.52 10.10
C GLU A 112 8.81 18.13 8.85
N SER A 113 10.12 17.88 8.98
CA SER A 113 10.97 17.44 7.87
C SER A 113 10.45 16.16 7.20
N ILE A 114 9.97 15.19 8.01
CA ILE A 114 9.37 13.96 7.49
C ILE A 114 8.03 14.25 6.80
N ARG A 115 7.14 15.03 7.42
CA ARG A 115 5.82 15.37 6.85
C ARG A 115 5.94 16.19 5.57
N ASP A 116 6.94 17.06 5.45
CA ASP A 116 7.24 17.81 4.22
C ASP A 116 7.56 16.88 3.05
N GLU A 117 8.42 15.87 3.26
CA GLU A 117 8.79 14.92 2.21
C GLU A 117 7.64 13.96 1.86
N LYS A 118 6.82 13.55 2.85
CA LYS A 118 5.57 12.80 2.59
C LYS A 118 4.59 13.62 1.76
N ALA A 119 4.33 14.87 2.14
CA ALA A 119 3.40 15.75 1.44
C ALA A 119 3.87 16.06 0.02
N LYS A 120 5.17 16.29 -0.18
CA LYS A 120 5.80 16.46 -1.49
C LYS A 120 5.64 15.23 -2.38
N LEU A 121 5.82 14.03 -1.82
CA LEU A 121 5.59 12.78 -2.54
C LEU A 121 4.11 12.63 -2.94
N LEU A 122 3.17 12.80 -2.00
CA LEU A 122 1.73 12.69 -2.27
C LEU A 122 1.27 13.70 -3.33
N ARG A 123 1.81 14.94 -3.30
CA ARG A 123 1.58 15.94 -4.34
C ARG A 123 2.13 15.56 -5.71
N SER A 124 3.08 14.64 -5.77
CA SER A 124 3.67 14.14 -7.02
C SER A 124 2.95 12.89 -7.56
N ILE A 125 1.96 12.34 -6.85
CA ILE A 125 1.16 11.23 -7.38
C ILE A 125 0.33 11.71 -8.57
N ARG A 126 0.50 11.02 -9.70
CA ARG A 126 -0.19 11.31 -10.96
C ARG A 126 -1.68 11.05 -10.82
N THR A 127 -2.49 12.08 -11.07
CA THR A 127 -3.95 11.97 -11.12
C THR A 127 -4.40 11.00 -12.21
N VAL A 128 -5.60 10.44 -12.04
CA VAL A 128 -6.21 9.53 -13.01
C VAL A 128 -7.20 10.30 -13.88
N THR A 129 -7.28 9.96 -15.15
CA THR A 129 -8.21 10.55 -16.13
C THR A 129 -9.20 9.50 -16.61
N PRO A 130 -10.36 9.89 -17.19
CA PRO A 130 -11.27 8.92 -17.78
C PRO A 130 -10.67 8.09 -18.92
N GLY A 131 -9.61 8.58 -19.58
CA GLY A 131 -8.97 7.89 -20.70
C GLY A 131 -8.02 6.76 -20.31
N ASP A 132 -7.40 6.83 -19.13
CA ASP A 132 -6.41 5.84 -18.66
C ASP A 132 -6.92 4.98 -17.48
N VAL A 133 -8.07 5.32 -16.89
CA VAL A 133 -8.63 4.60 -15.73
C VAL A 133 -8.86 3.10 -15.99
N ALA A 134 -9.26 2.70 -17.19
CA ALA A 134 -9.54 1.30 -17.53
C ALA A 134 -8.28 0.41 -17.51
N GLU A 135 -7.12 0.98 -17.78
CA GLU A 135 -5.82 0.28 -17.74
C GLU A 135 -5.18 0.33 -16.35
N ARG A 136 -5.65 1.24 -15.49
CA ARG A 136 -5.06 1.51 -14.18
C ARG A 136 -5.86 0.97 -13.02
N VAL A 137 -7.10 0.51 -13.24
CA VAL A 137 -8.03 0.18 -12.15
C VAL A 137 -8.77 -1.10 -12.44
N VAL A 138 -8.79 -2.00 -11.45
CA VAL A 138 -9.71 -3.13 -11.39
C VAL A 138 -10.45 -3.07 -10.06
N LEU A 139 -11.77 -2.96 -10.12
CA LEU A 139 -12.65 -2.96 -8.94
C LEU A 139 -13.32 -4.32 -8.78
N GLY A 140 -13.56 -4.72 -7.55
CA GLY A 140 -14.28 -5.94 -7.21
C GLY A 140 -15.31 -5.75 -6.10
N GLN A 141 -16.32 -6.61 -6.11
CA GLN A 141 -17.30 -6.74 -5.03
C GLN A 141 -17.51 -8.23 -4.73
N TYR A 142 -17.34 -8.66 -3.47
CA TYR A 142 -17.45 -10.09 -3.16
C TYR A 142 -18.88 -10.59 -3.33
N GLY A 143 -19.02 -11.71 -4.03
CA GLY A 143 -20.27 -12.44 -4.18
C GLY A 143 -20.57 -13.35 -2.97
N PRO A 144 -21.68 -14.10 -3.00
CA PRO A 144 -21.96 -15.12 -1.99
C PRO A 144 -21.07 -16.35 -2.19
N ASP A 145 -20.90 -17.13 -1.12
CA ASP A 145 -20.40 -18.50 -1.14
C ASP A 145 -21.31 -19.42 -0.28
N GLU A 146 -20.93 -20.68 -0.10
CA GLU A 146 -21.71 -21.63 0.72
C GLU A 146 -21.85 -21.22 2.20
N LYS A 147 -20.93 -20.38 2.71
CA LYS A 147 -20.80 -20.06 4.14
C LYS A 147 -21.09 -18.61 4.48
N SER A 148 -21.24 -17.75 3.48
CA SER A 148 -21.37 -16.31 3.65
C SER A 148 -22.15 -15.64 2.54
N VAL A 149 -22.88 -14.60 2.93
CA VAL A 149 -23.67 -13.79 2.01
C VAL A 149 -22.76 -12.92 1.14
N GLY A 150 -23.24 -12.60 -0.06
CA GLY A 150 -22.59 -11.60 -0.91
C GLY A 150 -22.76 -10.20 -0.35
N TYR A 151 -21.90 -9.27 -0.76
CA TYR A 151 -21.87 -7.92 -0.21
C TYR A 151 -23.22 -7.19 -0.27
N ILE A 152 -23.96 -7.30 -1.38
CA ILE A 152 -25.29 -6.67 -1.55
C ILE A 152 -26.36 -7.21 -0.60
N SER A 153 -26.12 -8.37 0.00
CA SER A 153 -27.00 -9.02 0.98
C SER A 153 -26.54 -8.80 2.42
N GLU A 154 -25.47 -8.03 2.63
CA GLU A 154 -24.99 -7.67 3.97
C GLU A 154 -25.92 -6.67 4.64
N THR A 155 -25.95 -6.70 5.97
CA THR A 155 -26.82 -5.81 6.75
C THR A 155 -26.39 -4.35 6.57
N GLY A 156 -27.33 -3.53 6.08
CA GLY A 156 -27.11 -2.09 5.90
C GLY A 156 -26.49 -1.69 4.57
N VAL A 157 -26.34 -2.63 3.62
CA VAL A 157 -25.90 -2.36 2.25
C VAL A 157 -27.11 -2.24 1.33
N ALA A 158 -27.08 -1.31 0.37
CA ALA A 158 -28.13 -1.18 -0.63
C ALA A 158 -28.11 -2.36 -1.63
N ALA A 159 -29.29 -2.87 -2.00
CA ALA A 159 -29.41 -4.03 -2.91
C ALA A 159 -28.80 -3.79 -4.30
N GLU A 160 -28.73 -2.53 -4.75
CA GLU A 160 -28.11 -2.12 -6.02
C GLU A 160 -26.74 -1.44 -5.83
N SER A 161 -26.12 -1.65 -4.67
CA SER A 161 -24.83 -1.04 -4.35
C SER A 161 -23.76 -1.39 -5.40
N LYS A 162 -23.07 -0.35 -5.86
CA LYS A 162 -21.89 -0.45 -6.73
C LYS A 162 -20.60 -0.22 -5.95
N THR A 163 -20.66 -0.29 -4.62
CA THR A 163 -19.51 -0.05 -3.76
C THR A 163 -18.49 -1.15 -3.91
N GLU A 164 -17.24 -0.77 -4.14
CA GLU A 164 -16.12 -1.67 -4.27
C GLU A 164 -15.67 -2.22 -2.90
N THR A 165 -15.57 -3.54 -2.80
CA THR A 165 -14.96 -4.24 -1.65
C THR A 165 -13.54 -4.70 -1.94
N TYR A 166 -13.09 -4.52 -3.18
CA TYR A 166 -11.73 -4.77 -3.66
C TYR A 166 -11.34 -3.71 -4.68
N ALA A 167 -10.07 -3.32 -4.67
CA ALA A 167 -9.47 -2.47 -5.68
C ALA A 167 -8.02 -2.90 -5.92
N ALA A 168 -7.64 -2.98 -7.19
CA ALA A 168 -6.28 -3.09 -7.68
C ALA A 168 -5.98 -1.87 -8.57
N LEU A 169 -4.90 -1.15 -8.27
CA LEU A 169 -4.59 0.15 -8.85
C LEU A 169 -3.15 0.18 -9.38
N LYS A 170 -2.93 0.83 -10.53
CA LYS A 170 -1.62 1.23 -11.05
C LYS A 170 -1.41 2.73 -10.83
N VAL A 171 -0.43 3.06 -10.01
CA VAL A 171 -0.10 4.42 -9.58
C VAL A 171 1.28 4.81 -10.11
N TYR A 172 1.45 6.08 -10.44
CA TYR A 172 2.74 6.67 -10.81
C TYR A 172 3.03 7.87 -9.93
N VAL A 173 4.31 8.08 -9.65
CA VAL A 173 4.83 9.26 -8.95
C VAL A 173 5.68 10.05 -9.94
N ASP A 174 5.24 11.26 -10.26
CA ASP A 174 5.87 12.15 -11.23
C ASP A 174 6.98 12.96 -10.55
N ASN A 175 8.08 12.30 -10.22
CA ASN A 175 9.28 12.94 -9.68
C ASN A 175 10.57 12.31 -10.22
N TRP A 176 11.72 12.94 -9.92
CA TRP A 176 13.02 12.49 -10.43
C TRP A 176 13.39 11.07 -10.04
N ARG A 177 12.99 10.60 -8.85
CA ARG A 177 13.37 9.30 -8.32
C ARG A 177 12.54 8.15 -8.89
N TRP A 178 11.25 8.38 -9.11
CA TRP A 178 10.26 7.34 -9.41
C TRP A 178 9.61 7.44 -10.79
N ASP A 179 9.98 8.43 -11.59
CA ASP A 179 9.46 8.55 -12.96
C ASP A 179 9.60 7.22 -13.73
N GLY A 180 8.50 6.81 -14.35
CA GLY A 180 8.37 5.56 -15.10
C GLY A 180 8.20 4.28 -14.27
N VAL A 181 8.39 4.30 -12.94
CA VAL A 181 8.23 3.10 -12.09
C VAL A 181 6.75 2.93 -11.74
N PRO A 182 6.08 1.84 -12.18
CA PRO A 182 4.72 1.56 -11.78
C PRO A 182 4.65 1.07 -10.33
N ILE A 183 3.68 1.60 -9.60
CA ILE A 183 3.39 1.23 -8.21
C ILE A 183 2.00 0.61 -8.17
N TYR A 184 1.92 -0.65 -7.80
CA TYR A 184 0.69 -1.41 -7.75
C TYR A 184 0.14 -1.44 -6.33
N LEU A 185 -1.11 -1.04 -6.16
CA LEU A 185 -1.81 -1.11 -4.88
C LEU A 185 -2.93 -2.15 -5.01
N ARG A 186 -3.02 -3.13 -4.12
CA ARG A 186 -4.24 -3.95 -4.00
C ARG A 186 -4.75 -4.01 -2.57
N SER A 187 -6.07 -3.88 -2.44
CA SER A 187 -6.74 -4.06 -1.17
C SER A 187 -8.12 -4.69 -1.35
N GLY A 188 -8.55 -5.47 -0.36
CA GLY A 188 -9.90 -5.99 -0.38
C GLY A 188 -10.32 -6.76 0.86
N LYS A 189 -11.64 -6.91 1.00
CA LYS A 189 -12.33 -7.70 2.02
C LYS A 189 -12.59 -9.12 1.50
N LYS A 190 -12.83 -10.07 2.40
CA LYS A 190 -13.11 -11.49 2.06
C LYS A 190 -12.04 -12.12 1.17
N LEU A 191 -10.78 -11.72 1.32
CA LEU A 191 -9.62 -12.33 0.66
C LEU A 191 -9.15 -13.57 1.46
N PRO A 192 -8.25 -14.41 0.93
CA PRO A 192 -7.92 -15.71 1.53
C PRO A 192 -7.17 -15.58 2.87
N ALA A 193 -6.41 -14.51 3.05
CA ALA A 193 -5.59 -14.28 4.24
C ALA A 193 -5.57 -12.80 4.64
N LYS A 194 -5.31 -12.53 5.93
CA LYS A 194 -5.10 -11.18 6.46
C LYS A 194 -3.61 -10.85 6.40
N ILE A 195 -3.20 -10.09 5.39
CA ILE A 195 -1.80 -9.79 5.10
C ILE A 195 -1.65 -8.29 4.85
N SER A 196 -0.56 -7.69 5.30
CA SER A 196 -0.13 -6.36 4.89
C SER A 196 1.35 -6.42 4.57
N GLU A 197 1.72 -6.11 3.34
CA GLU A 197 3.09 -6.23 2.86
C GLU A 197 3.39 -5.26 1.72
N ILE A 198 4.68 -5.01 1.52
CA ILE A 198 5.23 -4.26 0.41
C ILE A 198 6.31 -5.12 -0.23
N ILE A 199 6.21 -5.31 -1.54
CA ILE A 199 7.22 -5.96 -2.37
C ILE A 199 7.85 -4.91 -3.27
N ILE A 200 9.17 -4.78 -3.21
CA ILE A 200 9.93 -4.00 -4.17
C ILE A 200 10.64 -4.99 -5.08
N GLU A 201 10.26 -5.00 -6.34
CA GLU A 201 10.86 -5.82 -7.38
C GLU A 201 11.97 -5.03 -8.06
N PHE A 202 13.18 -5.58 -8.06
CA PHE A 202 14.32 -4.98 -8.75
C PHE A 202 14.35 -5.38 -10.23
N LYS A 203 14.98 -4.55 -11.04
CA LYS A 203 15.23 -4.85 -12.45
C LYS A 203 16.18 -6.04 -12.57
N PRO A 204 16.01 -6.87 -13.62
CA PRO A 204 16.98 -7.91 -13.92
C PRO A 204 18.34 -7.29 -14.26
N GLU A 205 19.40 -8.07 -14.10
CA GLU A 205 20.73 -7.66 -14.47
C GLU A 205 20.84 -7.35 -15.98
N PRO A 206 21.65 -6.34 -16.39
CA PRO A 206 21.76 -5.98 -17.80
C PRO A 206 22.30 -7.09 -18.71
N VAL A 207 23.12 -8.00 -18.16
CA VAL A 207 23.71 -9.13 -18.89
C VAL A 207 23.56 -10.40 -18.07
N GLN A 208 22.72 -11.32 -18.54
CA GLN A 208 22.43 -12.58 -17.87
C GLN A 208 23.53 -13.62 -18.11
N LEU A 209 24.68 -13.45 -17.46
CA LEU A 209 25.86 -14.32 -17.62
C LEU A 209 25.59 -15.80 -17.29
N PHE A 210 24.59 -16.06 -16.45
CA PHE A 210 24.23 -17.41 -15.99
C PHE A 210 23.00 -18.01 -16.71
N TYR A 211 22.51 -17.39 -17.78
CA TYR A 211 21.34 -17.85 -18.53
C TYR A 211 21.47 -19.31 -19.04
N ASN A 212 22.66 -19.68 -19.51
CA ASN A 212 22.92 -21.01 -20.08
C ASN A 212 23.23 -22.09 -19.03
N SER A 213 23.19 -21.77 -17.75
CA SER A 213 23.51 -22.71 -16.66
C SER A 213 22.39 -23.72 -16.35
N GLY A 214 21.43 -23.92 -17.28
CA GLY A 214 20.29 -24.85 -17.10
C GLY A 214 19.34 -24.43 -15.99
N CYS A 215 19.47 -23.19 -15.51
CA CYS A 215 18.65 -22.61 -14.46
C CYS A 215 17.44 -21.94 -15.12
N SER A 216 16.24 -22.16 -14.58
CA SER A 216 15.20 -21.15 -14.76
C SER A 216 15.69 -19.90 -14.02
N MET A 217 16.21 -18.92 -14.75
CA MET A 217 16.37 -17.56 -14.22
C MET A 217 14.97 -17.08 -13.85
N GLY A 218 14.63 -17.19 -12.57
CA GLY A 218 13.28 -16.96 -12.06
C GLY A 218 13.18 -15.81 -11.07
N GLY A 219 14.28 -15.36 -10.49
CA GLY A 219 14.25 -14.32 -9.46
C GLY A 219 14.86 -13.03 -9.94
N VAL A 220 14.05 -12.09 -10.41
CA VAL A 220 14.36 -10.68 -10.12
C VAL A 220 14.47 -10.55 -8.60
N ASN A 221 15.43 -9.77 -8.10
CA ASN A 221 15.57 -9.62 -6.65
C ASN A 221 14.29 -8.98 -6.10
N HIS A 222 13.87 -9.41 -4.90
CA HIS A 222 12.74 -8.82 -4.19
C HIS A 222 13.18 -8.37 -2.80
N LEU A 223 12.83 -7.14 -2.46
CA LEU A 223 12.84 -6.69 -1.07
C LEU A 223 11.40 -6.77 -0.54
N HIS A 224 11.22 -7.59 0.49
CA HIS A 224 9.96 -7.84 1.17
C HIS A 224 9.92 -7.04 2.46
N ILE A 225 8.89 -6.21 2.64
CA ILE A 225 8.60 -5.54 3.90
C ILE A 225 7.26 -6.07 4.38
N ARG A 226 7.29 -6.94 5.39
CA ARG A 226 6.09 -7.58 5.95
C ARG A 226 5.61 -6.75 7.14
N ILE A 227 4.40 -6.22 7.04
CA ILE A 227 3.81 -5.31 8.04
C ILE A 227 2.90 -6.05 9.02
N ALA A 228 2.17 -7.07 8.55
CA ALA A 228 1.39 -7.98 9.38
C ALA A 228 1.03 -9.22 8.56
N PRO A 229 0.89 -10.41 9.17
CA PRO A 229 0.97 -10.71 10.61
C PRO A 229 2.37 -11.06 11.13
N SER A 230 3.36 -11.18 10.23
CA SER A 230 4.74 -11.55 10.59
C SER A 230 5.68 -10.40 10.27
N GLU A 231 5.84 -9.47 11.21
CA GLU A 231 6.62 -8.25 11.04
C GLU A 231 8.08 -8.57 10.73
N GLY A 232 8.61 -8.03 9.63
CA GLY A 232 9.99 -8.26 9.25
C GLY A 232 10.36 -7.71 7.88
N ILE A 233 11.62 -7.92 7.51
CA ILE A 233 12.20 -7.53 6.23
C ILE A 233 12.94 -8.74 5.65
N GLY A 234 12.70 -9.04 4.38
CA GLY A 234 13.36 -10.13 3.67
C GLY A 234 13.98 -9.65 2.35
N LEU A 235 15.13 -10.20 1.98
CA LEU A 235 15.75 -9.98 0.66
C LEU A 235 15.90 -11.32 -0.06
N SER A 236 15.19 -11.46 -1.17
CA SER A 236 15.27 -12.63 -2.06
C SER A 236 16.24 -12.37 -3.20
N PHE A 237 17.18 -13.28 -3.43
CA PHE A 237 18.20 -13.22 -4.47
C PHE A 237 18.70 -14.62 -4.84
N ASP A 238 19.37 -14.77 -5.97
CA ASP A 238 19.91 -16.06 -6.41
C ASP A 238 21.29 -16.39 -5.80
N ALA A 239 21.47 -17.65 -5.40
CA ALA A 239 22.74 -18.18 -4.90
C ALA A 239 23.11 -19.53 -5.53
N LYS A 240 24.42 -19.83 -5.57
CA LYS A 240 24.93 -21.09 -6.09
C LYS A 240 24.56 -22.26 -5.16
N VAL A 241 23.94 -23.28 -5.72
CA VAL A 241 23.70 -24.55 -5.03
C VAL A 241 25.05 -25.25 -4.74
N PRO A 242 25.32 -25.69 -3.50
CA PRO A 242 26.53 -26.47 -3.20
C PRO A 242 26.63 -27.71 -4.09
N GLY A 243 27.75 -27.86 -4.80
CA GLY A 243 27.94 -28.93 -5.79
C GLY A 243 28.94 -28.54 -6.89
N SER A 244 29.22 -29.51 -7.76
CA SER A 244 30.12 -29.36 -8.91
C SER A 244 29.47 -28.66 -10.11
N ALA A 245 28.15 -28.75 -10.26
CA ALA A 245 27.40 -28.05 -11.29
C ALA A 245 27.19 -26.57 -10.92
N MET A 246 27.14 -25.71 -11.94
CA MET A 246 26.76 -24.31 -11.78
C MET A 246 25.24 -24.20 -11.83
N LEU A 247 24.59 -24.41 -10.69
CA LEU A 247 23.14 -24.27 -10.55
C LEU A 247 22.85 -23.14 -9.55
N LEU A 248 21.87 -22.30 -9.88
CA LEU A 248 21.39 -21.21 -9.05
C LEU A 248 20.02 -21.57 -8.48
N ARG A 249 19.73 -21.09 -7.27
CA ARG A 249 18.38 -21.08 -6.71
C ARG A 249 18.12 -19.78 -5.96
N PRO A 250 16.86 -19.33 -5.88
CA PRO A 250 16.50 -18.23 -5.00
C PRO A 250 16.73 -18.63 -3.53
N VAL A 251 17.31 -17.72 -2.77
CA VAL A 251 17.50 -17.80 -1.32
C VAL A 251 16.98 -16.53 -0.69
N LEU A 252 16.56 -16.63 0.58
CA LEU A 252 16.02 -15.54 1.36
C LEU A 252 16.98 -15.20 2.50
N MET A 253 17.41 -13.95 2.57
CA MET A 253 17.94 -13.36 3.81
C MET A 253 16.77 -12.76 4.58
N ASP A 254 16.49 -13.26 5.78
CA ASP A 254 15.29 -12.93 6.53
C ASP A 254 15.59 -12.32 7.89
N PHE A 255 14.95 -11.19 8.17
CA PHE A 255 14.87 -10.58 9.49
C PHE A 255 13.40 -10.56 9.94
N GLY A 256 13.14 -11.10 11.14
CA GLY A 256 11.83 -11.07 11.79
C GLY A 256 11.90 -10.41 13.15
N TYR A 257 10.90 -9.60 13.49
CA TYR A 257 10.82 -8.94 14.79
C TYR A 257 10.65 -9.94 15.92
N SER A 258 9.70 -10.87 15.78
CA SER A 258 9.40 -11.88 16.80
C SER A 258 10.60 -12.78 17.10
N SER A 259 11.38 -13.14 16.08
CA SER A 259 12.57 -13.99 16.22
C SER A 259 13.79 -13.25 16.79
N THR A 260 13.90 -11.94 16.53
CA THR A 260 15.07 -11.14 16.94
C THR A 260 14.87 -10.44 18.29
N PHE A 261 13.70 -9.86 18.52
CA PHE A 261 13.39 -9.00 19.67
C PHE A 261 12.31 -9.59 20.60
N GLY A 262 11.68 -10.70 20.22
CA GLY A 262 10.57 -11.29 20.95
C GLY A 262 9.21 -10.67 20.59
N SER A 263 8.15 -11.02 21.33
CA SER A 263 6.76 -10.74 20.97
C SER A 263 6.14 -9.50 21.64
N ALA A 264 6.95 -8.59 22.16
CA ALA A 264 6.48 -7.41 22.89
C ALA A 264 6.61 -6.13 22.06
N THR A 265 5.94 -6.07 20.91
CA THR A 265 5.73 -4.81 20.19
C THR A 265 4.48 -4.15 20.74
N ALA A 266 4.54 -2.85 21.08
CA ALA A 266 3.33 -2.16 21.55
C ALA A 266 2.31 -2.08 20.40
N GLU A 267 1.03 -2.08 20.77
CA GLU A 267 -0.04 -1.90 19.80
C GLU A 267 0.00 -0.49 19.20
N ALA A 268 -0.43 -0.36 17.94
CA ALA A 268 -0.28 0.90 17.19
C ALA A 268 -0.90 2.12 17.89
N TYR A 269 -1.99 1.95 18.63
CA TYR A 269 -2.62 3.04 19.39
C TYR A 269 -1.84 3.43 20.65
N GLU A 270 -1.11 2.51 21.27
CA GLU A 270 -0.28 2.82 22.45
C GLU A 270 0.84 3.79 22.06
N HIS A 271 1.53 3.50 20.94
CA HIS A 271 2.54 4.38 20.38
C HIS A 271 1.98 5.75 19.99
N LEU A 272 0.89 5.79 19.20
CA LEU A 272 0.31 7.06 18.77
C LEU A 272 -0.19 7.91 19.95
N ILE A 273 -0.78 7.31 20.99
CA ILE A 273 -1.20 8.08 22.17
C ILE A 273 0.03 8.64 22.89
N LEU A 274 1.10 7.86 23.03
CA LEU A 274 2.34 8.34 23.64
C LEU A 274 2.95 9.50 22.86
N ASP A 275 3.04 9.39 21.53
CA ASP A 275 3.58 10.45 20.66
C ASP A 275 2.76 11.74 20.77
N ALA A 276 1.43 11.64 20.82
CA ALA A 276 0.58 12.80 21.04
C ALA A 276 0.79 13.46 22.42
N LEU A 277 1.10 12.67 23.46
CA LEU A 277 1.40 13.18 24.79
C LEU A 277 2.80 13.82 24.90
N THR A 278 3.77 13.33 24.13
CA THR A 278 5.14 13.87 24.07
C THR A 278 5.28 15.03 23.08
N GLY A 279 4.27 15.27 22.26
CA GLY A 279 4.24 16.34 21.28
C GLY A 279 4.91 15.97 19.95
N ASP A 280 5.14 14.68 19.66
CA ASP A 280 5.77 14.22 18.43
C ASP A 280 4.72 14.03 17.31
N PRO A 281 4.75 14.83 16.23
CA PRO A 281 3.77 14.76 15.16
C PRO A 281 4.19 13.83 14.00
N THR A 282 5.35 13.15 14.09
CA THR A 282 5.97 12.41 12.98
C THR A 282 5.04 11.37 12.35
N LEU A 283 4.28 10.66 13.17
CA LEU A 283 3.38 9.58 12.74
C LEU A 283 1.93 10.05 12.51
N PHE A 284 1.70 11.36 12.47
CA PHE A 284 0.38 11.95 12.26
C PHE A 284 0.29 12.62 10.90
N ILE A 285 -0.91 12.57 10.33
CA ILE A 285 -1.12 13.10 8.98
C ILE A 285 -1.34 14.62 9.06
N ARG A 286 -0.50 15.39 8.36
CA ARG A 286 -0.68 16.84 8.21
C ARG A 286 -1.81 17.18 7.24
N SER A 287 -2.41 18.36 7.38
CA SER A 287 -3.55 18.76 6.55
C SER A 287 -3.27 18.75 5.04
N ASP A 288 -2.08 19.16 4.62
CA ASP A 288 -1.67 19.19 3.21
C ASP A 288 -1.46 17.78 2.64
N GLU A 289 -0.99 16.83 3.45
CA GLU A 289 -0.95 15.40 3.11
C GLU A 289 -2.37 14.87 2.86
N VAL A 290 -3.31 15.13 3.76
CA VAL A 290 -4.72 14.69 3.61
C VAL A 290 -5.32 15.24 2.32
N LEU A 291 -5.11 16.52 2.03
CA LEU A 291 -5.65 17.16 0.83
C LEU A 291 -5.00 16.65 -0.46
N ALA A 292 -3.71 16.27 -0.42
CA ALA A 292 -3.02 15.66 -1.55
C ALA A 292 -3.53 14.24 -1.82
N SER A 293 -3.74 13.42 -0.77
CA SER A 293 -4.37 12.10 -0.89
C SER A 293 -5.78 12.19 -1.46
N TRP A 294 -6.59 13.13 -0.99
CA TRP A 294 -7.94 13.35 -1.55
C TRP A 294 -7.93 13.80 -3.00
N ARG A 295 -6.99 14.65 -3.41
CA ARG A 295 -6.85 15.06 -4.82
C ARG A 295 -6.68 13.84 -5.74
N PHE A 296 -5.85 12.88 -5.34
CA PHE A 296 -5.68 11.64 -6.10
C PHE A 296 -6.96 10.79 -6.10
N ILE A 297 -7.53 10.51 -4.93
CA ILE A 297 -8.72 9.66 -4.79
C ILE A 297 -9.94 10.25 -5.50
N ASP A 298 -10.15 11.55 -5.44
CA ASP A 298 -11.25 12.22 -6.12
C ASP A 298 -11.08 12.14 -7.65
N SER A 299 -9.86 12.32 -8.17
CA SER A 299 -9.57 12.13 -9.61
C SER A 299 -9.85 10.70 -10.07
N LEU A 300 -9.46 9.72 -9.25
CA LEU A 300 -9.69 8.30 -9.49
C LEU A 300 -11.18 7.98 -9.51
N ARG A 301 -11.92 8.40 -8.48
CA ARG A 301 -13.35 8.12 -8.35
C ARG A 301 -14.18 8.81 -9.43
N SER A 302 -13.87 10.07 -9.74
CA SER A 302 -14.52 10.79 -10.84
C SER A 302 -14.27 10.09 -12.19
N SER A 303 -13.05 9.63 -12.44
CA SER A 303 -12.71 8.91 -13.67
C SER A 303 -13.41 7.56 -13.78
N ILE A 304 -13.49 6.80 -12.67
CA ILE A 304 -14.24 5.54 -12.58
C ILE A 304 -15.71 5.75 -12.94
N GLU A 305 -16.32 6.80 -12.39
CA GLU A 305 -17.72 7.14 -12.63
C GLU A 305 -17.97 7.53 -14.09
N ILE A 306 -17.14 8.42 -14.65
CA ILE A 306 -17.24 8.87 -16.05
C ILE A 306 -17.04 7.71 -17.03
N ALA A 307 -16.07 6.83 -16.77
CA ALA A 307 -15.82 5.65 -17.61
C ALA A 307 -16.85 4.53 -17.40
N GLY A 308 -17.72 4.65 -16.39
CA GLY A 308 -18.75 3.64 -16.08
C GLY A 308 -18.17 2.31 -15.61
N ILE A 309 -16.98 2.31 -15.01
CA ILE A 309 -16.35 1.09 -14.49
C ILE A 309 -17.15 0.59 -13.30
N LYS A 310 -17.58 -0.68 -13.37
CA LYS A 310 -18.34 -1.34 -12.30
C LYS A 310 -17.46 -2.39 -11.61
N PRO A 311 -17.65 -2.63 -10.30
CA PRO A 311 -16.98 -3.73 -9.63
C PRO A 311 -17.33 -5.07 -10.26
N LYS A 312 -16.30 -5.89 -10.52
CA LYS A 312 -16.47 -7.29 -10.93
C LYS A 312 -16.79 -8.16 -9.72
N GLN A 313 -17.65 -9.15 -9.87
CA GLN A 313 -17.86 -10.10 -8.79
C GLN A 313 -16.62 -11.00 -8.61
N TYR A 314 -16.28 -11.31 -7.37
CA TYR A 314 -15.26 -12.30 -7.02
C TYR A 314 -15.75 -13.21 -5.88
N ALA A 315 -15.26 -14.44 -5.87
CA ALA A 315 -15.61 -15.41 -4.84
C ALA A 315 -14.95 -15.03 -3.50
N PRO A 316 -15.67 -15.07 -2.37
CA PRO A 316 -15.04 -15.01 -1.06
C PRO A 316 -13.90 -16.04 -0.94
N GLY A 317 -12.79 -15.64 -0.33
CA GLY A 317 -11.60 -16.49 -0.20
C GLY A 317 -10.78 -16.63 -1.49
N SER A 318 -11.08 -15.87 -2.55
CA SER A 318 -10.19 -15.68 -3.71
C SER A 318 -9.38 -14.38 -3.57
N TRP A 319 -8.32 -14.20 -4.37
CA TRP A 319 -7.48 -12.99 -4.39
C TRP A 319 -8.11 -11.79 -5.14
N GLY A 320 -9.45 -11.76 -5.23
CA GLY A 320 -10.19 -10.76 -5.99
C GLY A 320 -10.38 -11.14 -7.45
N PRO A 321 -10.96 -10.24 -8.26
CA PRO A 321 -11.11 -10.44 -9.70
C PRO A 321 -9.74 -10.44 -10.41
N GLU A 322 -9.71 -11.03 -11.61
CA GLU A 322 -8.53 -11.00 -12.47
C GLU A 322 -8.08 -9.55 -12.71
N SER A 323 -6.83 -9.27 -12.30
CA SER A 323 -6.24 -7.94 -12.28
C SER A 323 -4.86 -7.87 -12.92
N ARG A 324 -4.33 -8.97 -13.49
CA ARG A 324 -3.02 -8.98 -14.15
C ARG A 324 -2.91 -7.97 -15.29
N GLY A 325 -4.02 -7.61 -15.92
CA GLY A 325 -4.06 -6.60 -16.99
C GLY A 325 -3.45 -5.25 -16.61
N ILE A 326 -3.48 -4.85 -15.32
CA ILE A 326 -2.93 -3.56 -14.89
C ILE A 326 -1.40 -3.48 -15.06
N PHE A 327 -0.71 -4.61 -15.09
CA PHE A 327 0.74 -4.63 -15.27
C PHE A 327 1.12 -4.19 -16.68
N GLY A 328 0.27 -4.45 -17.68
CA GLY A 328 0.56 -4.15 -19.10
C GLY A 328 1.66 -5.03 -19.70
N ASP A 329 2.08 -6.08 -18.99
CA ASP A 329 3.11 -7.03 -19.39
C ASP A 329 2.61 -8.45 -19.05
N PRO A 330 2.50 -9.37 -20.03
CA PRO A 330 1.98 -10.71 -19.82
C PRO A 330 2.90 -11.61 -18.98
N TYR A 331 4.12 -11.19 -18.65
CA TYR A 331 5.04 -11.93 -17.79
C TYR A 331 5.06 -11.40 -16.36
N LYS A 332 4.57 -10.18 -16.12
CA LYS A 332 4.45 -9.62 -14.77
C LYS A 332 3.13 -10.04 -14.13
N MET A 333 3.16 -10.17 -12.81
CA MET A 333 2.01 -10.51 -11.99
C MET A 333 2.22 -10.04 -10.56
N TRP A 334 1.15 -10.09 -9.79
CA TRP A 334 1.26 -9.90 -8.36
C TRP A 334 2.19 -10.93 -7.74
N HIS A 335 3.01 -10.50 -6.79
CA HIS A 335 3.75 -11.40 -5.93
C HIS A 335 2.78 -12.35 -5.21
N GLU A 336 3.15 -13.61 -5.13
CA GLU A 336 2.39 -14.62 -4.40
C GLU A 336 2.51 -14.35 -2.89
N LEU A 337 1.38 -14.38 -2.20
CA LEU A 337 1.30 -14.01 -0.79
C LEU A 337 1.30 -15.28 0.05
N GLY A 338 2.17 -15.35 1.07
CA GLY A 338 2.09 -16.37 2.12
C GLY A 338 3.20 -17.41 2.19
N ASP A 339 4.39 -17.11 1.66
CA ASP A 339 5.61 -17.87 1.96
C ASP A 339 6.27 -17.46 3.29
#